data_AF-A0A7S4R005-F1
#
_entry.id   AF-A0A7S4R005-F1
#
_cell.length_a   1.000
_cell.length_b   1.000
_cell.length_c   1.000
_cell.angle_alpha   90.00
_cell.angle_beta   90.00
_cell.angle_gamma   90.00
#
_symmetry.space_group_name_H-M   'P 1'
#
loop_
_entity.id
_entity.type
_entity.pdbx_description
1 polymer ?
#
loop_
_entity_poly.entity_id
_entity_poly.type
_entity_poly.pdbx_seq_one_letter_code
_entity_poly.pdbx_strand_id
1 'polypeptide(L)'
;RRLGQFEHQDLANIAWSVSKLSVRDEPLLESIAAAAIAPIREYIHQDLSNTAWSFATLAFPHEPLLESISAAALPPLSELGPQDLANTAWSFSTLQLQDSPLLTSIASASMPKRMQFTSQCIANTVWAWSALALADLPLLDALSAASLSTISHFSAQSLANTSWAFSPFALGARPLLAALASASLDSMPAFGPQELANTA
;
A
#
# COMPACT_ATOMS: atom_id res chain seq x y z
N ARG A 1 -25.12 20.08 -0.85
CA ARG A 1 -25.06 19.55 -2.23
C ARG A 1 -25.18 18.03 -2.13
N ARG A 2 -25.91 17.35 -3.03
CA ARG A 2 -26.05 15.88 -2.99
C ARG A 2 -24.80 15.25 -3.57
N LEU A 3 -24.22 14.25 -2.88
CA LEU A 3 -22.99 13.60 -3.31
C LEU A 3 -23.11 12.87 -4.66
N GLY A 4 -24.33 12.45 -5.05
CA GLY A 4 -24.59 11.82 -6.36
C GLY A 4 -24.54 12.75 -7.59
N GLN A 5 -24.03 13.98 -7.46
CA GLN A 5 -23.77 14.90 -8.58
C GLN A 5 -22.28 15.06 -8.89
N PHE A 6 -21.42 14.46 -8.08
CA PHE A 6 -19.97 14.52 -8.24
C PHE A 6 -19.51 13.43 -9.21
N GLU A 7 -18.46 13.71 -9.99
CA GLU A 7 -17.82 12.70 -10.80
C GLU A 7 -17.09 11.68 -9.91
N HIS A 8 -16.80 10.50 -10.44
CA HIS A 8 -16.12 9.42 -9.70
C HIS A 8 -14.82 9.87 -9.06
N GLN A 9 -14.04 10.65 -9.82
CA GLN A 9 -12.80 11.25 -9.35
C GLN A 9 -13.01 12.26 -8.21
N ASP A 10 -14.11 13.01 -8.21
CA ASP A 10 -14.42 13.96 -7.13
C ASP A 10 -14.68 13.22 -5.81
N LEU A 11 -15.36 12.08 -5.83
CA LEU A 11 -15.61 11.28 -4.62
C LEU A 11 -14.30 10.72 -4.05
N ALA A 12 -13.42 10.18 -4.90
CA ALA A 12 -12.10 9.72 -4.49
C ALA A 12 -11.25 10.86 -3.93
N ASN A 13 -11.28 12.04 -4.56
CA ASN A 13 -10.57 13.23 -4.09
C ASN A 13 -11.11 13.77 -2.77
N ILE A 14 -12.42 13.73 -2.55
CA ILE A 14 -13.03 14.10 -1.26
C ILE A 14 -12.56 13.13 -0.18
N ALA A 15 -12.67 11.81 -0.41
CA ALA A 15 -12.20 10.79 0.53
C ALA A 15 -10.71 10.98 0.86
N TRP A 16 -9.89 11.25 -0.15
CA TRP A 16 -8.47 11.51 0.01
C TRP A 16 -8.20 12.79 0.82
N SER A 17 -8.90 13.88 0.50
CA SER A 17 -8.76 15.15 1.22
C SER A 17 -9.11 15.01 2.71
N VAL A 18 -10.25 14.38 3.03
CA VAL A 18 -10.66 14.21 4.44
C VAL A 18 -9.74 13.27 5.22
N SER A 19 -9.20 12.23 4.57
CA SER A 19 -8.20 11.35 5.19
C SER A 19 -6.87 12.07 5.44
N LYS A 20 -6.41 12.91 4.51
CA LYS A 20 -5.22 13.76 4.71
C LYS A 20 -5.38 14.76 5.84
N LEU A 21 -6.59 15.22 6.10
CA LEU A 21 -6.92 16.10 7.24
C LEU A 21 -7.14 15.33 8.55
N SER A 22 -7.06 13.99 8.54
CA SER A 22 -7.37 13.13 9.69
C SER A 22 -8.76 13.38 10.28
N VAL A 23 -9.72 13.76 9.42
CA VAL A 23 -11.11 14.02 9.82
C VAL A 23 -11.92 12.76 9.57
N ARG A 24 -12.31 12.09 10.67
CA ARG A 24 -13.23 10.95 10.64
C ARG A 24 -14.66 11.44 10.88
N ASP A 25 -15.35 11.76 9.79
CA ASP A 25 -16.80 12.03 9.77
C ASP A 25 -17.51 10.81 9.19
N GLU A 26 -18.03 9.94 10.07
CA GLU A 26 -18.65 8.68 9.64
C GLU A 26 -19.87 8.89 8.72
N PRO A 27 -20.82 9.80 9.01
CA PRO A 27 -21.91 10.12 8.07
C PRO A 27 -21.43 10.53 6.68
N LEU A 28 -20.35 11.30 6.59
CA LEU A 28 -19.74 11.67 5.31
C LEU A 28 -19.13 10.45 4.61
N LEU A 29 -18.38 9.61 5.33
CA LEU A 29 -17.76 8.40 4.78
C LEU A 29 -18.80 7.40 4.29
N GLU A 30 -19.87 7.19 5.04
CA GLU A 30 -21.04 6.40 4.63
C GLU A 30 -21.66 6.94 3.33
N SER A 31 -21.80 8.27 3.24
CA SER A 31 -22.37 8.89 2.05
C SER A 31 -21.44 8.78 0.83
N ILE A 32 -20.12 8.87 1.03
CA ILE A 32 -19.13 8.63 -0.01
C ILE A 32 -19.19 7.17 -0.47
N ALA A 33 -19.22 6.22 0.47
CA ALA A 33 -19.29 4.79 0.16
C ALA A 33 -20.55 4.46 -0.65
N ALA A 34 -21.71 4.91 -0.18
CA ALA A 34 -22.99 4.72 -0.87
C ALA A 34 -22.99 5.31 -2.30
N ALA A 35 -22.36 6.47 -2.50
CA ALA A 35 -22.26 7.11 -3.81
C ALA A 35 -21.23 6.42 -4.73
N ALA A 36 -20.17 5.82 -4.17
CA ALA A 36 -19.09 5.18 -4.92
C ALA A 36 -19.43 3.76 -5.38
N ILE A 37 -20.22 3.00 -4.63
CA ILE A 37 -20.49 1.57 -4.91
C ILE A 37 -21.13 1.34 -6.28
N ALA A 38 -22.20 2.07 -6.62
CA ALA A 38 -22.95 1.80 -7.85
C ALA A 38 -22.12 2.04 -9.13
N PRO A 39 -21.37 3.15 -9.26
CA PRO A 39 -20.53 3.38 -10.43
C PRO A 39 -19.08 2.90 -10.27
N ILE A 40 -18.75 2.07 -9.27
CA ILE A 40 -17.35 1.72 -8.93
C ILE A 40 -16.54 1.16 -10.13
N ARG A 41 -17.22 0.55 -11.11
CA ARG A 41 -16.59 0.00 -12.33
C ARG A 41 -16.16 1.07 -13.33
N GLU A 42 -16.67 2.28 -13.18
CA GLU A 42 -16.31 3.45 -13.98
C GLU A 42 -15.12 4.22 -13.39
N TYR A 43 -14.68 3.85 -12.17
CA TYR A 43 -13.51 4.44 -11.55
C TYR A 43 -12.26 4.00 -12.29
N ILE A 44 -11.34 4.96 -12.51
CA ILE A 44 -9.98 4.60 -12.89
C ILE A 44 -9.26 3.97 -11.69
N HIS A 45 -8.20 3.21 -11.94
CA HIS A 45 -7.54 2.43 -10.89
C HIS A 45 -6.96 3.28 -9.77
N GLN A 46 -6.47 4.47 -10.09
CA GLN A 46 -5.99 5.42 -9.10
C GLN A 46 -7.11 5.86 -8.14
N ASP A 47 -8.34 6.02 -8.63
CA ASP A 47 -9.47 6.42 -7.79
C ASP A 47 -9.89 5.26 -6.88
N LEU A 48 -9.84 4.02 -7.35
CA LEU A 48 -10.06 2.81 -6.53
C LEU A 48 -9.02 2.72 -5.40
N SER A 49 -7.73 2.83 -5.74
CA SER A 49 -6.63 2.71 -4.78
C SER A 49 -6.67 3.85 -3.75
N ASN A 50 -6.93 5.08 -4.16
CA ASN A 50 -7.08 6.24 -3.29
C ASN A 50 -8.31 6.13 -2.37
N THR A 51 -9.42 5.61 -2.87
CA THR A 51 -10.64 5.40 -2.06
C THR A 51 -10.37 4.36 -0.98
N ALA A 52 -9.80 3.20 -1.33
CA ALA A 52 -9.42 2.18 -0.35
C ALA A 52 -8.43 2.73 0.70
N TRP A 53 -7.41 3.47 0.24
CA TRP A 53 -6.40 4.08 1.12
C TRP A 53 -7.00 5.08 2.09
N SER A 54 -7.97 5.87 1.65
CA SER A 54 -8.65 6.86 2.49
C SER A 54 -9.45 6.21 3.62
N PHE A 55 -10.20 5.15 3.29
CA PHE A 55 -10.99 4.38 4.26
C PHE A 55 -10.09 3.64 5.26
N ALA A 56 -8.97 3.07 4.79
CA ALA A 56 -7.97 2.46 5.64
C ALA A 56 -7.29 3.48 6.58
N THR A 57 -6.89 4.64 6.05
CA THR A 57 -6.24 5.73 6.81
C THR A 57 -7.14 6.26 7.93
N LEU A 58 -8.46 6.32 7.69
CA LEU A 58 -9.45 6.76 8.69
C LEU A 58 -9.93 5.62 9.61
N ALA A 59 -9.37 4.42 9.47
CA ALA A 59 -9.77 3.21 10.19
C ALA A 59 -11.28 2.96 10.12
N PHE A 60 -11.86 3.12 8.93
CA PHE A 60 -13.28 2.97 8.66
C PHE A 60 -13.52 1.80 7.70
N PRO A 61 -13.67 0.56 8.22
CA PRO A 61 -13.93 -0.61 7.39
C PRO A 61 -15.37 -0.59 6.88
N HIS A 62 -15.58 -0.20 5.62
CA HIS A 62 -16.88 -0.27 4.96
C HIS A 62 -16.90 -1.46 3.98
N GLU A 63 -17.29 -2.63 4.50
CA GLU A 63 -17.20 -3.93 3.81
C GLU A 63 -17.82 -3.92 2.40
N PRO A 64 -19.07 -3.44 2.15
CA PRO A 64 -19.64 -3.44 0.81
C PRO A 64 -18.85 -2.60 -0.21
N LEU A 65 -18.18 -1.54 0.25
CA LEU A 65 -17.36 -0.68 -0.61
C LEU A 65 -16.05 -1.39 -0.95
N LEU A 66 -15.40 -2.01 0.05
CA LEU A 66 -14.12 -2.69 -0.11
C LEU A 66 -14.27 -3.95 -0.97
N GLU A 67 -15.35 -4.71 -0.84
CA GLU A 67 -15.70 -5.80 -1.75
C GLU A 67 -15.91 -5.30 -3.18
N SER A 68 -16.61 -4.17 -3.34
CA SER A 68 -16.84 -3.54 -4.64
C SER A 68 -15.53 -3.06 -5.29
N ILE A 69 -14.62 -2.48 -4.50
CA ILE A 69 -13.28 -2.08 -4.95
C ILE A 69 -12.47 -3.31 -5.37
N SER A 70 -12.46 -4.37 -4.56
CA SER A 70 -11.75 -5.61 -4.89
C SER A 70 -12.24 -6.20 -6.21
N ALA A 71 -13.55 -6.35 -6.37
CA ALA A 71 -14.16 -6.88 -7.58
C ALA A 71 -13.87 -6.02 -8.82
N ALA A 72 -13.81 -4.69 -8.67
CA ALA A 72 -13.47 -3.77 -9.76
C ALA A 72 -11.97 -3.76 -10.09
N ALA A 73 -11.10 -3.98 -9.10
CA ALA A 73 -9.65 -4.01 -9.28
C ALA A 73 -9.15 -5.30 -9.96
N LEU A 74 -9.82 -6.45 -9.75
CA LEU A 74 -9.34 -7.75 -10.24
C LEU A 74 -9.09 -7.83 -11.77
N PRO A 75 -10.04 -7.45 -12.66
CA PRO A 75 -9.84 -7.60 -14.11
C PRO A 75 -8.69 -6.79 -14.72
N PRO A 76 -8.41 -5.54 -14.29
CA PRO A 76 -7.34 -4.70 -14.84
C PRO A 76 -6.02 -4.69 -14.01
N LEU A 77 -5.80 -5.64 -13.09
CA LEU A 77 -4.65 -5.59 -12.15
C LEU A 77 -3.26 -5.45 -12.81
N SER A 78 -3.07 -5.96 -14.03
CA SER A 78 -1.84 -5.78 -14.79
C SER A 78 -1.60 -4.35 -15.29
N GLU A 79 -2.65 -3.54 -15.38
CA GLU A 79 -2.59 -2.14 -15.84
C GLU A 79 -2.22 -1.19 -14.70
N LEU A 80 -2.45 -1.59 -13.44
CA LEU A 80 -2.12 -0.78 -12.27
C LEU A 80 -0.63 -0.45 -12.19
N GLY A 81 -0.34 0.78 -11.78
CA GLY A 81 1.01 1.20 -11.45
C GLY A 81 1.48 0.60 -10.12
N PRO A 82 2.81 0.57 -9.87
CA PRO A 82 3.38 0.14 -8.58
C PRO A 82 2.74 0.79 -7.36
N GLN A 83 2.43 2.09 -7.44
CA GLN A 83 1.84 2.82 -6.33
C GLN A 83 0.41 2.37 -6.03
N ASP A 84 -0.41 2.14 -7.07
CA ASP A 84 -1.78 1.67 -6.91
C ASP A 84 -1.82 0.26 -6.32
N LEU A 85 -0.93 -0.63 -6.77
CA LEU A 85 -0.75 -1.98 -6.24
C LEU A 85 -0.39 -1.94 -4.75
N ALA A 86 0.62 -1.14 -4.40
CA ALA A 86 1.09 -1.00 -3.02
C ALA A 86 0.03 -0.38 -2.10
N ASN A 87 -0.64 0.68 -2.55
CA ASN A 87 -1.70 1.33 -1.78
C ASN A 87 -2.89 0.40 -1.56
N THR A 88 -3.30 -0.35 -2.58
CA THR A 88 -4.41 -1.32 -2.44
C THR A 88 -4.05 -2.41 -1.45
N ALA A 89 -2.88 -3.04 -1.56
CA ALA A 89 -2.43 -4.05 -0.61
C ALA A 89 -2.32 -3.50 0.82
N TRP A 90 -1.73 -2.32 0.98
CA TRP A 90 -1.61 -1.64 2.27
C TRP A 90 -2.98 -1.34 2.89
N SER A 91 -3.95 -0.92 2.09
CA SER A 91 -5.29 -0.56 2.58
C SER A 91 -6.04 -1.78 3.12
N PHE A 92 -6.06 -2.87 2.35
CA PHE A 92 -6.72 -4.11 2.76
C PHE A 92 -6.05 -4.72 3.99
N SER A 93 -4.72 -4.76 4.03
CA SER A 93 -3.97 -5.28 5.19
C SER A 93 -4.13 -4.41 6.45
N THR A 94 -4.15 -3.07 6.31
CA THR A 94 -4.40 -2.15 7.42
C THR A 94 -5.76 -2.39 8.06
N LEU A 95 -6.78 -2.66 7.24
CA LEU A 95 -8.13 -3.01 7.69
C LEU A 95 -8.28 -4.50 8.08
N GLN A 96 -7.18 -5.27 8.09
CA GLN A 96 -7.15 -6.70 8.42
C GLN A 96 -8.07 -7.55 7.51
N LEU A 97 -8.23 -7.13 6.25
CA LEU A 97 -9.02 -7.82 5.24
C LEU A 97 -8.13 -8.73 4.39
N GLN A 98 -8.30 -10.03 4.55
CA GLN A 98 -7.57 -11.04 3.80
C GLN A 98 -8.33 -11.45 2.52
N ASP A 99 -8.43 -10.53 1.57
CA ASP A 99 -8.94 -10.83 0.22
C ASP A 99 -7.89 -11.60 -0.59
N SER A 100 -7.93 -12.93 -0.48
CA SER A 100 -6.92 -13.81 -1.07
C SER A 100 -6.82 -13.69 -2.60
N PRO A 101 -7.94 -13.66 -3.37
CA PRO A 101 -7.88 -13.40 -4.81
C PRO A 101 -7.21 -12.07 -5.16
N LEU A 102 -7.55 -10.99 -4.46
CA LEU A 102 -6.97 -9.66 -4.69
C LEU A 102 -5.46 -9.65 -4.39
N LEU A 103 -5.05 -10.13 -3.21
CA LEU A 103 -3.65 -10.14 -2.79
C LEU A 103 -2.79 -11.02 -3.72
N THR A 104 -3.28 -12.19 -4.12
CA THR A 104 -2.60 -13.06 -5.09
C THR A 104 -2.39 -12.36 -6.44
N SER A 105 -3.41 -11.63 -6.88
CA SER A 105 -3.37 -10.89 -8.15
C SER A 105 -2.43 -9.67 -8.06
N ILE A 106 -2.39 -8.97 -6.92
CA ILE A 106 -1.43 -7.89 -6.66
C ILE A 106 0.01 -8.43 -6.65
N ALA A 107 0.28 -9.56 -6.00
CA ALA A 107 1.61 -10.19 -6.04
C ALA A 107 2.04 -10.50 -7.48
N SER A 108 1.14 -11.13 -8.23
CA SER A 108 1.36 -11.51 -9.63
C SER A 108 1.65 -10.31 -10.52
N ALA A 109 0.90 -9.21 -10.36
CA ALA A 109 1.09 -7.96 -11.10
C ALA A 109 2.35 -7.18 -10.67
N SER A 110 2.77 -7.32 -9.40
CA SER A 110 3.94 -6.63 -8.85
C SER A 110 5.25 -7.22 -9.37
N MET A 111 5.34 -8.54 -9.51
CA MET A 111 6.56 -9.23 -9.96
C MET A 111 7.20 -8.69 -11.28
N PRO A 112 6.45 -8.54 -12.40
CA PRO A 112 7.00 -7.98 -13.62
C PRO A 112 7.34 -6.48 -13.51
N LYS A 113 6.68 -5.77 -12.59
CA LYS A 113 6.85 -4.32 -12.37
C LYS A 113 7.84 -3.99 -11.25
N ARG A 114 8.44 -4.98 -10.57
CA ARG A 114 9.27 -4.79 -9.35
C ARG A 114 10.33 -3.69 -9.44
N MET A 115 10.94 -3.50 -10.61
CA MET A 115 11.98 -2.47 -10.82
C MET A 115 11.42 -1.05 -10.98
N GLN A 116 10.10 -0.91 -11.14
CA GLN A 116 9.38 0.36 -11.21
C GLN A 116 8.86 0.78 -9.82
N PHE A 117 8.93 -0.10 -8.82
CA PHE A 117 8.51 0.24 -7.47
C PHE A 117 9.49 1.23 -6.84
N THR A 118 8.96 2.28 -6.22
CA THR A 118 9.76 3.11 -5.30
C THR A 118 10.04 2.33 -4.02
N SER A 119 11.05 2.75 -3.25
CA SER A 119 11.34 2.17 -1.92
C SER A 119 10.11 2.17 -0.99
N GLN A 120 9.29 3.22 -1.05
CA GLN A 120 8.05 3.31 -0.31
C GLN A 120 7.01 2.29 -0.78
N CYS A 121 6.85 2.10 -2.10
CA CYS A 121 5.95 1.08 -2.63
C CYS A 121 6.39 -0.32 -2.19
N ILE A 122 7.70 -0.61 -2.23
CA ILE A 122 8.24 -1.87 -1.74
C ILE A 122 7.92 -2.07 -0.27
N ALA A 123 8.23 -1.08 0.59
CA ALA A 123 7.98 -1.17 2.02
C ALA A 123 6.48 -1.38 2.32
N ASN A 124 5.59 -0.64 1.65
CA ASN A 124 4.14 -0.78 1.82
C ASN A 124 3.64 -2.16 1.40
N THR A 125 4.09 -2.68 0.26
CA THR A 125 3.71 -4.01 -0.21
C THR A 125 4.23 -5.09 0.74
N VAL A 126 5.50 -5.07 1.14
CA VAL A 126 6.06 -6.09 2.04
C VAL A 126 5.39 -6.04 3.41
N TRP A 127 5.16 -4.83 3.94
CA TRP A 127 4.43 -4.68 5.19
C TRP A 127 3.02 -5.24 5.11
N ALA A 128 2.31 -5.06 3.98
CA ALA A 128 0.96 -5.60 3.82
C ALA A 128 0.91 -7.14 3.98
N TRP A 129 1.90 -7.85 3.43
CA TRP A 129 2.03 -9.30 3.62
C TRP A 129 2.39 -9.66 5.06
N SER A 130 3.32 -8.91 5.66
CA SER A 130 3.67 -9.07 7.06
C SER A 130 2.48 -8.89 8.00
N ALA A 131 1.69 -7.82 7.81
CA ALA A 131 0.56 -7.45 8.65
C ALA A 131 -0.58 -8.49 8.62
N LEU A 132 -0.70 -9.25 7.53
CA LEU A 132 -1.64 -10.35 7.38
C LEU A 132 -1.03 -11.73 7.68
N ALA A 133 0.20 -11.78 8.17
CA ALA A 133 0.96 -13.02 8.40
C ALA A 133 1.03 -13.94 7.16
N LEU A 134 1.11 -13.34 5.97
CA LEU A 134 1.22 -14.04 4.70
C LEU A 134 2.67 -14.18 4.26
N ALA A 135 3.01 -15.35 3.73
CA ALA A 135 4.31 -15.62 3.14
C ALA A 135 4.17 -15.93 1.65
N ASP A 136 4.41 -14.92 0.81
CA ASP A 136 4.54 -15.07 -0.65
C ASP A 136 6.03 -14.97 -1.01
N LEU A 137 6.74 -16.11 -0.95
CA LEU A 137 8.19 -16.14 -1.16
C LEU A 137 8.60 -15.57 -2.53
N PRO A 138 7.94 -15.90 -3.66
CA PRO A 138 8.25 -15.29 -4.95
C PRO A 138 8.17 -13.76 -4.94
N LEU A 139 7.11 -13.19 -4.37
CA LEU A 139 6.97 -11.73 -4.25
C LEU A 139 8.06 -11.13 -3.35
N LEU A 140 8.28 -11.72 -2.17
CA LEU A 140 9.24 -11.24 -1.18
C LEU A 140 10.67 -11.27 -1.74
N ASP A 141 11.06 -12.34 -2.41
CA ASP A 141 12.37 -12.48 -3.05
C ASP A 141 12.54 -11.46 -4.19
N ALA A 142 11.49 -11.25 -5.00
CA ALA A 142 11.52 -10.30 -6.10
C ALA A 142 11.69 -8.84 -5.60
N LEU A 143 10.94 -8.46 -4.55
CA LEU A 143 11.02 -7.12 -3.95
C LEU A 143 12.32 -6.92 -3.16
N SER A 144 12.85 -7.99 -2.57
CA SER A 144 14.15 -7.98 -1.90
C SER A 144 15.29 -7.73 -2.89
N ALA A 145 15.29 -8.46 -4.02
CA ALA A 145 16.25 -8.25 -5.09
C ALA A 145 16.16 -6.84 -5.71
N ALA A 146 14.94 -6.34 -5.92
CA ALA A 146 14.72 -4.97 -6.41
C ALA A 146 15.28 -3.92 -5.44
N SER A 147 15.04 -4.10 -4.13
CA SER A 147 15.58 -3.22 -3.08
C SER A 147 17.09 -3.23 -3.06
N LEU A 148 17.72 -4.41 -3.10
CA LEU A 148 19.19 -4.55 -3.17
C LEU A 148 19.77 -3.81 -4.37
N SER A 149 19.13 -3.89 -5.53
CA SER A 149 19.62 -3.25 -6.76
C SER A 149 19.52 -1.72 -6.76
N THR A 150 18.69 -1.15 -5.88
CA THR A 150 18.40 0.30 -5.83
C THR A 150 18.76 0.94 -4.49
N ILE A 151 19.36 0.18 -3.57
CA ILE A 151 19.63 0.59 -2.19
C ILE A 151 20.48 1.85 -2.06
N SER A 152 21.39 2.09 -3.01
CA SER A 152 22.23 3.29 -3.06
C SER A 152 21.44 4.59 -3.27
N HIS A 153 20.19 4.50 -3.69
CA HIS A 153 19.28 5.65 -3.88
C HIS A 153 18.30 5.83 -2.72
N PHE A 154 18.36 5.00 -1.68
CA PHE A 154 17.42 5.08 -0.57
C PHE A 154 17.77 6.25 0.36
N SER A 155 16.75 7.00 0.77
CA SER A 155 16.85 7.94 1.89
C SER A 155 16.92 7.18 3.23
N ALA A 156 17.33 7.84 4.31
CA ALA A 156 17.27 7.28 5.67
C ALA A 156 15.89 6.69 6.02
N GLN A 157 14.82 7.42 5.67
CA GLN A 157 13.45 6.96 5.86
C GLN A 157 13.12 5.71 5.04
N SER A 158 13.65 5.61 3.82
CA SER A 158 13.47 4.45 2.95
C SER A 158 14.22 3.23 3.50
N LEU A 159 15.47 3.40 3.93
CA LEU A 159 16.25 2.34 4.57
C LEU A 159 15.53 1.79 5.80
N ALA A 160 15.02 2.68 6.65
CA ALA A 160 14.31 2.31 7.86
C ALA A 160 12.99 1.57 7.58
N ASN A 161 12.15 2.11 6.69
CA ASN A 161 10.85 1.50 6.38
C ASN A 161 10.98 0.15 5.68
N THR A 162 11.93 0.01 4.76
CA THR A 162 12.18 -1.28 4.11
C THR A 162 12.73 -2.29 5.12
N SER A 163 13.65 -1.88 6.02
CA SER A 163 14.17 -2.77 7.07
C SER A 163 13.05 -3.28 7.97
N TRP A 164 12.20 -2.38 8.46
CA TRP A 164 11.08 -2.71 9.32
C TRP A 164 10.09 -3.66 8.63
N ALA A 165 9.71 -3.36 7.38
CA ALA A 165 8.78 -4.18 6.62
C ALA A 165 9.31 -5.62 6.40
N PHE A 166 10.61 -5.79 6.15
CA PHE A 166 11.23 -7.10 5.96
C PHE A 166 11.60 -7.82 7.26
N SER A 167 11.54 -7.15 8.42
CA SER A 167 11.95 -7.74 9.70
C SER A 167 11.26 -9.08 10.03
N PRO A 168 9.96 -9.29 9.74
CA PRO A 168 9.29 -10.57 10.03
C PRO A 168 9.71 -11.69 9.07
N PHE A 169 10.34 -11.34 7.94
CA PHE A 169 10.85 -12.25 6.93
C PHE A 169 12.38 -12.39 6.98
N ALA A 170 13.01 -12.04 8.12
CA ALA A 170 14.46 -11.91 8.22
C ALA A 170 15.25 -13.14 7.75
N LEU A 171 14.74 -14.36 7.95
CA LEU A 171 15.42 -15.58 7.51
C LEU A 171 15.58 -15.66 5.99
N GLY A 172 14.60 -15.19 5.23
CA GLY A 172 14.62 -15.13 3.76
C GLY A 172 15.28 -13.87 3.21
N ALA A 173 15.21 -12.76 3.94
CA ALA A 173 15.73 -11.46 3.50
C ALA A 173 17.12 -11.09 4.06
N ARG A 174 17.90 -12.06 4.58
CA ARG A 174 19.20 -11.75 5.24
C ARG A 174 20.16 -10.90 4.39
N PRO A 175 20.39 -11.17 3.09
CA PRO A 175 21.30 -10.35 2.29
C PRO A 175 20.82 -8.90 2.20
N LEU A 176 19.52 -8.69 2.03
CA LEU A 176 18.92 -7.36 2.02
C LEU A 176 19.06 -6.66 3.36
N LEU A 177 18.70 -7.32 4.47
CA LEU A 177 18.77 -6.72 5.80
C LEU A 177 20.20 -6.34 6.19
N ALA A 178 21.20 -7.15 5.82
CA ALA A 178 22.60 -6.82 6.02
C ALA A 178 23.02 -5.56 5.20
N ALA A 179 22.57 -5.47 3.95
CA ALA A 179 22.84 -4.31 3.10
C ALA A 179 22.16 -3.04 3.62
N LEU A 180 20.91 -3.15 4.07
CA LEU A 180 20.16 -2.04 4.69
C LEU A 180 20.81 -1.56 5.97
N ALA A 181 21.28 -2.48 6.83
CA ALA A 181 22.03 -2.13 8.03
C ALA A 181 23.32 -1.39 7.70
N SER A 182 24.11 -1.88 6.73
CA SER A 182 25.34 -1.20 6.29
C SER A 182 25.05 0.21 5.76
N ALA A 183 24.08 0.36 4.86
CA ALA A 183 23.72 1.66 4.30
C ALA A 183 23.14 2.63 5.35
N SER A 184 22.45 2.10 6.36
CA SER A 184 21.91 2.89 7.48
C SER A 184 23.02 3.43 8.38
N LEU A 185 24.07 2.64 8.64
CA LEU A 185 25.25 3.08 9.39
C LEU A 185 25.99 4.21 8.68
N ASP A 186 26.14 4.11 7.36
CA ASP A 186 26.77 5.16 6.54
C ASP A 186 25.96 6.46 6.53
N SER A 187 24.64 6.36 6.71
CA SER A 187 23.69 7.48 6.69
C SER A 187 23.21 7.92 8.08
N MET A 188 23.79 7.37 9.15
CA MET A 188 23.32 7.53 10.54
C MET A 188 23.12 8.99 11.00
N PRO A 189 23.93 9.98 10.58
CA PRO A 189 23.69 11.38 10.94
C PRO A 189 22.37 11.97 10.39
N ALA A 190 21.76 11.33 9.39
CA ALA A 190 20.50 11.76 8.77
C ALA A 190 19.26 11.09 9.39
N PHE A 191 19.42 10.23 10.41
CA PHE A 191 18.32 9.51 11.04
C PHE A 191 17.66 10.36 12.11
N GLY A 192 16.35 10.57 11.98
CA GLY A 192 15.51 11.12 13.04
C GLY A 192 15.01 10.03 14.00
N PRO A 193 14.19 10.41 14.99
CA PRO A 193 13.67 9.48 15.99
C PRO A 193 12.86 8.31 15.40
N GLN A 194 12.08 8.56 14.33
CA GLN A 194 11.27 7.53 13.68
C GLN A 194 12.12 6.53 12.90
N GLU A 195 13.15 7.01 12.19
CA GLU A 195 14.06 6.15 11.43
C GLU A 195 14.90 5.25 12.35
N LEU A 196 15.30 5.77 13.52
CA LEU A 196 15.98 4.97 14.55
C LEU A 196 15.07 3.87 15.11
N ALA A 197 13.80 4.19 15.39
CA ALA A 197 12.84 3.20 15.88
C ALA A 197 12.57 2.08 14.86
N ASN A 198 12.56 2.41 13.56
CA ASN A 198 12.33 1.46 12.48
C ASN A 198 13.57 0.63 12.08
N THR A 199 14.76 0.97 12.61
CA THR A 199 16.02 0.24 12.35
C THR A 199 16.58 -0.54 13.55
N ALA A 200 16.02 -0.36 14.73
CA ALA A 200 16.36 -1.11 15.96
C ALA A 200 15.73 -2.51 15.98
#